data_AF-A0A1U7CZG9-F1
#
_entry.id   AF-A0A1U7CZG9-F1
#
_cell.length_a   1.000
_cell.length_b   1.000
_cell.length_c   1.000
_cell.angle_alpha   90.00
_cell.angle_beta   90.00
_cell.angle_gamma   90.00
#
_symmetry.space_group_name_H-M   'P 1'
#
loop_
_entity.id
_entity.type
_entity.pdbx_description
1 polymer ?
#
loop_
_entity_poly.entity_id
_entity_poly.type
_entity_poly.pdbx_seq_one_letter_code
_entity_poly.pdbx_strand_id
1 'polypeptide(L)'
;MMETTTPFGRAMTLAAVSGLRATMGPAFLETSRRGPNAGNWILGALGEMALAKVGVLPRGYRPVMLIPHTLAGAWVARESMRKDGADDDPSVPIAGAIVAAGVASVAPIARIALTRGLGVSGTLLGLAEDYLALKLGGDATGMTFGQIGEAARDAIEDLRDQVAPNLEIPAIPSPSHSHV
;
A
#
# COMPACT_ATOMS: atom_id res chain seq x y z
N MET A 1 -12.30 4.21 18.93
CA MET A 1 -12.38 3.74 17.53
C MET A 1 -12.88 4.93 16.73
N MET A 2 -12.07 5.51 15.84
CA MET A 2 -12.56 6.53 14.92
C MET A 2 -13.61 5.87 14.02
N GLU A 3 -14.78 6.49 13.87
CA GLU A 3 -15.78 6.02 12.91
C GLU A 3 -15.23 6.21 11.49
N THR A 4 -14.81 5.11 10.86
CA THR A 4 -14.37 5.09 9.44
C THR A 4 -15.51 5.43 8.49
N THR A 5 -16.75 5.48 8.99
CA THR A 5 -17.96 5.92 8.29
C THR A 5 -17.93 7.43 8.00
N THR A 6 -17.20 8.23 8.77
CA THR A 6 -17.07 9.66 8.53
C THR A 6 -15.97 9.96 7.49
N PRO A 7 -16.15 10.97 6.62
CA PRO A 7 -15.12 11.39 5.64
C PRO A 7 -13.75 11.64 6.28
N PHE A 8 -13.74 12.35 7.42
CA PHE A 8 -12.52 12.63 8.17
C PHE A 8 -11.93 11.37 8.80
N GLY A 9 -12.74 10.49 9.41
CA GLY A 9 -12.27 9.24 10.00
C GLY A 9 -11.66 8.29 8.97
N ARG A 10 -12.26 8.21 7.77
CA ARG A 10 -11.69 7.50 6.63
C ARG A 10 -10.37 8.12 6.18
N ALA A 11 -10.32 9.43 5.96
CA ALA A 11 -9.11 10.15 5.56
C ALA A 11 -7.95 9.92 6.54
N MET A 12 -8.21 10.01 7.85
CA MET A 12 -7.21 9.77 8.89
C MET A 12 -6.78 8.30 8.96
N THR A 13 -7.70 7.36 8.73
CA THR A 13 -7.37 5.93 8.69
C THR A 13 -6.49 5.59 7.49
N LEU A 14 -6.79 6.14 6.31
CA LEU A 14 -5.95 5.98 5.12
C LEU A 14 -4.59 6.69 5.27
N ALA A 15 -4.53 7.82 5.98
CA ALA A 15 -3.28 8.45 6.38
C ALA A 15 -2.47 7.58 7.36
N ALA A 16 -3.13 6.92 8.32
CA ALA A 16 -2.49 5.97 9.21
C ALA A 16 -1.93 4.75 8.45
N VAL A 17 -2.69 4.22 7.47
CA VAL A 17 -2.21 3.18 6.55
C VAL A 17 -1.00 3.66 5.74
N SER A 18 -1.01 4.91 5.30
CA SER A 18 0.16 5.57 4.66
C SER A 18 1.36 5.69 5.60
N GLY A 19 1.13 5.76 6.91
CA GLY A 19 2.16 5.74 7.95
C GLY A 19 2.75 4.35 8.19
N LEU A 20 2.03 3.27 7.88
CA LEU A 20 2.57 1.90 7.89
C LEU A 20 3.33 1.59 6.60
N ARG A 21 2.78 2.04 5.47
CA ARG A 21 3.32 1.86 4.11
C ARG A 21 2.96 3.08 3.28
N ALA A 22 3.95 3.86 2.86
CA ALA A 22 3.74 5.15 2.20
C ALA A 22 2.78 5.05 1.00
N THR A 23 2.88 3.99 0.20
CA THR A 23 2.11 3.82 -1.02
C THR A 23 0.73 3.17 -0.83
N MET A 24 0.46 2.59 0.35
CA MET A 24 -0.74 1.78 0.56
C MET A 24 -2.00 2.62 0.77
N GLY A 25 -1.93 3.73 1.51
CA GLY A 25 -3.08 4.64 1.63
C GLY A 25 -3.53 5.22 0.29
N PRO A 26 -2.60 5.70 -0.57
CA PRO A 26 -2.92 6.10 -1.94
C PRO A 26 -3.53 4.98 -2.78
N ALA A 27 -2.99 3.76 -2.68
CA ALA A 27 -3.50 2.60 -3.41
C ALA A 27 -4.97 2.32 -3.04
N PHE A 28 -5.31 2.31 -1.76
CA PHE A 28 -6.68 2.12 -1.29
C PHE A 28 -7.61 3.26 -1.75
N LEU A 29 -7.17 4.50 -1.61
CA LEU A 29 -7.97 5.67 -2.02
C LEU A 29 -8.27 5.68 -3.52
N GLU A 30 -7.29 5.37 -4.36
CA GLU A 30 -7.48 5.35 -5.82
C GLU A 30 -8.26 4.12 -6.27
N THR A 31 -7.98 2.94 -5.72
CA THR A 31 -8.66 1.71 -6.13
C THR A 31 -10.15 1.73 -5.80
N SER A 32 -10.51 2.17 -4.58
CA SER A 32 -11.91 2.27 -4.14
C SER A 32 -12.75 3.24 -4.97
N ARG A 33 -12.10 4.21 -5.62
CA ARG A 33 -12.73 5.22 -6.47
C ARG A 33 -12.49 4.99 -7.96
N ARG A 34 -11.90 3.85 -8.35
CA ARG A 34 -11.52 3.53 -9.74
C ARG A 34 -10.69 4.63 -10.40
N GLY A 35 -9.73 5.16 -9.65
CA GLY A 35 -8.83 6.21 -10.11
C GLY A 35 -7.89 5.73 -11.22
N PRO A 36 -7.52 6.60 -12.18
CA PRO A 36 -6.70 6.21 -13.33
C PRO A 36 -5.28 5.77 -12.97
N ASN A 37 -4.80 6.14 -11.76
CA ASN A 37 -3.47 5.81 -11.28
C ASN A 37 -3.46 4.67 -10.25
N ALA A 38 -4.58 3.97 -10.05
CA ALA A 38 -4.69 2.92 -9.03
C ALA A 38 -3.61 1.83 -9.20
N GLY A 39 -3.39 1.35 -10.43
CA GLY A 39 -2.38 0.34 -10.74
C GLY A 39 -0.97 0.71 -10.29
N ASN A 40 -0.53 1.95 -10.55
CA ASN A 40 0.81 2.42 -10.15
C ASN A 40 0.99 2.45 -8.63
N TRP A 41 -0.04 2.87 -7.89
CA TRP A 41 0.01 2.87 -6.43
C TRP A 41 -0.06 1.46 -5.83
N ILE A 42 -0.85 0.56 -6.42
CA ILE A 42 -0.91 -0.85 -6.05
C ILE A 42 0.45 -1.52 -6.24
N LEU A 43 1.09 -1.32 -7.39
CA LEU A 43 2.44 -1.84 -7.67
C LEU A 43 3.47 -1.24 -6.71
N GLY A 44 3.35 0.05 -6.39
CA GLY A 44 4.14 0.70 -5.36
C GLY A 44 3.98 0.02 -3.99
N ALA A 45 2.75 -0.28 -3.57
CA ALA A 45 2.46 -0.95 -2.30
C ALA A 45 3.00 -2.38 -2.25
N LEU A 46 2.82 -3.14 -3.33
CA LEU A 46 3.38 -4.49 -3.46
C LEU A 46 4.92 -4.47 -3.44
N GLY A 47 5.52 -3.51 -4.14
CA GLY A 47 6.96 -3.30 -4.16
C GLY A 47 7.50 -2.92 -2.79
N GLU A 48 6.83 -2.01 -2.08
CA GLU A 48 7.18 -1.62 -0.71
C GLU A 48 7.11 -2.85 0.21
N MET A 49 6.04 -3.67 0.10
CA MET A 49 5.86 -4.91 0.85
C MET A 49 6.97 -5.93 0.59
N ALA A 50 7.35 -6.15 -0.67
CA ALA A 50 8.42 -7.04 -1.06
C ALA A 50 9.78 -6.54 -0.55
N LEU A 51 10.12 -5.27 -0.78
CA LEU A 51 11.38 -4.65 -0.34
C LEU A 51 11.56 -4.72 1.18
N ALA A 52 10.47 -4.50 1.91
CA ALA A 52 10.48 -4.61 3.36
C ALA A 52 10.67 -6.03 3.86
N LYS A 53 10.54 -7.08 3.04
CA LYS A 53 10.86 -8.47 3.40
C LYS A 53 12.28 -8.85 3.04
N VAL A 54 12.77 -8.44 1.87
CA VAL A 54 14.12 -8.76 1.37
C VAL A 54 15.24 -8.07 2.16
N GLY A 55 14.91 -7.11 3.03
CA GLY A 55 15.88 -6.49 3.94
C GLY A 55 16.80 -5.47 3.28
N VAL A 56 16.50 -5.10 2.03
CA VAL A 56 17.22 -4.06 1.26
C VAL A 56 17.07 -2.69 1.92
N LEU A 57 15.95 -2.41 2.59
CA LEU A 57 15.85 -1.29 3.51
C LEU A 57 16.27 -1.70 4.92
N PRO A 58 17.30 -1.06 5.51
CA PRO A 58 17.59 -1.19 6.92
C PRO A 58 16.34 -0.78 7.71
N ARG A 59 15.76 -1.71 8.46
CA ARG A 59 14.52 -1.58 9.26
C ARG A 59 14.74 -0.74 10.53
N GLY A 60 15.55 0.31 10.43
CA GLY A 60 15.87 1.25 11.50
C GLY A 60 15.25 2.61 11.21
N TYR A 61 14.82 3.28 12.27
CA TYR A 61 14.25 4.64 12.28
C TYR A 61 15.13 5.61 11.48
N ARG A 62 14.81 5.81 10.20
CA ARG A 62 15.47 6.81 9.36
C ARG A 62 14.49 7.94 9.15
N PRO A 63 14.78 9.16 9.65
CA PRO A 63 13.97 10.34 9.39
C PRO A 63 13.70 10.57 7.90
N VAL A 64 14.62 10.14 7.04
CA VAL A 64 14.47 10.17 5.57
C VAL A 64 13.25 9.38 5.08
N MET A 65 12.90 8.28 5.75
CA MET A 65 11.71 7.51 5.42
C MET A 65 10.43 8.16 5.94
N LEU A 66 10.47 9.15 6.84
CA LEU A 66 9.27 9.87 7.26
C LEU A 66 8.70 10.72 6.12
N ILE A 67 9.57 11.29 5.27
CA ILE A 67 9.16 12.20 4.20
C ILE A 67 8.15 11.54 3.23
N PRO A 68 8.40 10.33 2.68
CA PRO A 68 7.41 9.64 1.86
C PRO A 68 6.08 9.37 2.58
N HIS A 69 6.12 8.97 3.85
CA HIS A 69 4.91 8.61 4.61
C HIS A 69 4.07 9.85 4.92
N THR A 70 4.71 10.97 5.30
CA THR A 70 3.99 12.22 5.60
C THR A 70 3.40 12.87 4.36
N LEU A 71 4.13 12.87 3.25
CA LEU A 71 3.61 13.35 1.97
C LEU A 71 2.43 12.50 1.50
N ALA A 72 2.54 11.17 1.59
CA ALA A 72 1.44 10.28 1.27
C ALA A 72 0.25 10.48 2.20
N GLY A 73 0.47 10.59 3.51
CA GLY A 73 -0.58 10.85 4.50
C GLY A 73 -1.29 12.17 4.26
N ALA A 74 -0.55 13.24 3.94
CA ALA A 74 -1.13 14.54 3.59
C ALA A 74 -1.95 14.46 2.31
N TRP A 75 -1.40 13.84 1.27
CA TRP A 75 -2.07 13.72 -0.02
C TRP A 75 -3.35 12.91 0.09
N VAL A 76 -3.30 11.74 0.73
CA VAL A 76 -4.46 10.85 0.93
C VAL A 76 -5.54 11.53 1.77
N ALA A 77 -5.17 12.22 2.84
CA ALA A 77 -6.15 12.91 3.68
C ALA A 77 -6.87 14.02 2.90
N ARG A 78 -6.11 14.83 2.16
CA ARG A 78 -6.65 15.87 1.28
C ARG A 78 -7.56 15.27 0.22
N GLU A 79 -7.07 14.29 -0.51
CA GLU A 79 -7.75 13.73 -1.67
C GLU A 79 -8.99 12.93 -1.26
N SER A 80 -8.97 12.27 -0.10
CA SER A 80 -10.15 11.63 0.49
C SER A 80 -11.23 12.66 0.82
N MET A 81 -10.89 13.75 1.52
CA MET A 81 -11.86 14.80 1.87
C MET A 81 -12.39 15.53 0.62
N ARG A 82 -11.52 15.81 -0.36
CA ARG A 82 -11.89 16.40 -1.64
C ARG A 82 -12.91 15.54 -2.40
N LYS A 83 -12.66 14.23 -2.51
CA LYS A 83 -13.57 13.29 -3.18
C LYS A 83 -14.89 13.09 -2.42
N ASP A 84 -14.94 13.49 -1.15
CA ASP A 84 -16.15 13.46 -0.31
C ASP A 84 -16.90 14.79 -0.28
N GLY A 85 -16.44 15.80 -1.03
CA GLY A 85 -17.06 17.13 -1.10
C GLY A 85 -16.83 17.98 0.16
N ALA A 86 -15.84 17.65 0.98
CA ALA A 86 -15.51 18.32 2.23
C ALA A 86 -14.13 19.01 2.16
N ASP A 87 -13.79 19.63 1.02
CA ASP A 87 -12.45 20.19 0.73
C ASP A 87 -12.17 21.56 1.40
N ASP A 88 -13.03 21.99 2.33
CA ASP A 88 -12.99 23.35 2.88
C ASP A 88 -11.93 23.55 3.99
N ASP A 89 -11.39 22.48 4.56
CA ASP A 89 -10.50 22.57 5.72
C ASP A 89 -9.00 22.36 5.35
N PRO A 90 -8.19 23.43 5.32
CA PRO A 90 -6.77 23.36 5.00
C PRO A 90 -5.93 22.66 6.08
N SER A 91 -6.49 22.32 7.24
CA SER A 91 -5.80 21.56 8.30
C SER A 91 -5.79 20.05 8.05
N VAL A 92 -6.69 19.53 7.20
CA VAL A 92 -6.80 18.09 6.88
C VAL A 92 -5.49 17.48 6.36
N PRO A 93 -4.76 18.09 5.39
CA PRO A 93 -3.51 17.52 4.91
C PRO A 93 -2.44 17.51 6.01
N ILE A 94 -2.44 18.52 6.88
CA ILE A 94 -1.49 18.61 8.01
C ILE A 94 -1.80 17.51 9.03
N ALA A 95 -3.08 17.33 9.38
CA ALA A 95 -3.52 16.24 10.25
C ALA A 95 -3.13 14.87 9.66
N GLY A 96 -3.36 14.67 8.36
CA GLY A 96 -2.94 13.45 7.65
C GLY A 96 -1.43 13.19 7.71
N ALA A 97 -0.61 14.23 7.49
CA ALA A 97 0.84 14.12 7.63
C ALA A 97 1.26 13.73 9.06
N ILE A 98 0.66 14.36 10.08
CA ILE A 98 0.98 14.10 11.49
C ILE A 98 0.60 12.66 11.86
N VAL A 99 -0.58 12.20 11.45
CA VAL A 99 -1.02 10.82 11.70
C VAL A 99 -0.06 9.83 11.04
N ALA A 100 0.28 10.04 9.77
CA ALA A 100 1.23 9.18 9.07
C ALA A 100 2.62 9.19 9.72
N ALA A 101 3.14 10.36 10.12
CA ALA A 101 4.41 10.48 10.85
C ALA A 101 4.38 9.73 12.18
N GLY A 102 3.30 9.89 12.95
CA GLY A 102 3.12 9.24 14.23
C GLY A 102 3.11 7.73 14.11
N VAL A 103 2.35 7.19 13.16
CA VAL A 103 2.29 5.74 12.90
C VAL A 103 3.65 5.21 12.42
N ALA A 104 4.30 5.88 11.49
CA ALA A 104 5.62 5.51 10.98
C ALA A 104 6.70 5.52 12.09
N SER A 105 6.54 6.39 13.09
CA SER A 105 7.46 6.51 14.22
C SER A 105 7.24 5.41 15.27
N VAL A 106 5.98 5.03 15.53
CA VAL A 106 5.63 4.06 16.56
C VAL A 106 5.82 2.61 16.08
N ALA A 107 5.57 2.32 14.80
CA ALA A 107 5.64 0.96 14.27
C ALA A 107 6.99 0.24 14.52
N PRO A 108 8.16 0.88 14.30
CA PRO A 108 9.46 0.27 14.62
C PRO A 108 9.64 -0.02 16.12
N ILE A 109 9.13 0.86 17.00
CA ILE A 109 9.25 0.71 18.45
C ILE A 109 8.42 -0.48 18.93
N ALA A 110 7.16 -0.56 18.49
CA ALA A 110 6.28 -1.69 18.78
C ALA A 110 6.91 -3.01 18.33
N ARG A 111 7.53 -3.01 17.15
CA ARG A 111 8.24 -4.17 16.61
C ARG A 111 9.44 -4.60 17.43
N ILE A 112 10.29 -3.66 17.84
CA ILE A 112 11.44 -3.97 18.70
C ILE A 112 10.97 -4.50 20.06
N ALA A 113 9.92 -3.91 20.62
CA ALA A 113 9.33 -4.37 21.88
C ALA A 113 8.75 -5.79 21.77
N LEU A 114 8.03 -6.12 20.69
CA LEU A 114 7.43 -7.43 20.47
C LEU A 114 8.46 -8.53 20.16
N THR A 115 9.45 -8.21 19.33
CA THR A 115 10.54 -9.15 19.00
C THR A 115 11.42 -9.44 20.22
N ARG A 116 11.78 -8.42 21.01
CA ARG A 116 12.61 -8.60 22.22
C ARG A 116 11.83 -9.10 23.42
N GLY A 117 10.57 -8.69 23.57
CA GLY A 117 9.75 -9.00 24.74
C GLY A 117 9.00 -10.33 24.66
N LEU A 118 8.52 -10.73 23.47
CA LEU A 118 7.73 -11.95 23.27
C LEU A 118 8.44 -13.01 22.42
N GLY A 119 9.66 -12.73 21.94
CA GLY A 119 10.43 -13.67 21.09
C GLY A 119 9.80 -13.92 19.72
N VAL A 120 8.82 -13.12 19.30
CA VAL A 120 8.15 -13.27 18.01
C VAL A 120 9.13 -12.97 16.89
N SER A 121 9.17 -13.81 15.85
CA SER A 121 10.05 -13.58 14.71
C SER A 121 9.66 -12.31 13.95
N GLY A 122 10.66 -11.54 13.49
CA GLY A 122 10.41 -10.34 12.71
C GLY A 122 9.57 -10.61 11.45
N THR A 123 9.70 -11.79 10.83
CA THR A 123 8.92 -12.15 9.65
C THR A 123 7.42 -12.24 9.95
N LEU A 124 7.04 -12.90 11.05
CA LEU A 124 5.64 -13.01 11.46
C LEU A 124 5.04 -11.64 11.80
N LEU A 125 5.81 -10.78 12.45
CA LEU A 125 5.33 -9.44 12.76
C LEU A 125 5.17 -8.56 11.52
N GLY A 126 6.06 -8.70 10.53
CA GLY A 126 5.89 -8.03 9.23
C GLY A 126 4.63 -8.48 8.50
N LEU A 127 4.30 -9.76 8.57
CA LEU A 127 3.03 -10.28 8.03
C LEU A 127 1.81 -9.73 8.78
N ALA A 128 1.89 -9.61 10.11
CA ALA A 128 0.82 -9.04 10.91
C ALA A 128 0.62 -7.54 10.62
N GLU A 129 1.70 -6.78 10.45
CA GLU A 129 1.67 -5.37 10.02
C GLU A 129 1.02 -5.23 8.63
N ASP A 130 1.44 -6.06 7.67
CA ASP A 130 0.87 -6.10 6.32
C ASP A 130 -0.64 -6.42 6.36
N TYR A 131 -1.05 -7.44 7.12
CA TYR A 131 -2.46 -7.80 7.29
C TYR A 131 -3.28 -6.68 7.96
N LEU A 132 -2.74 -6.04 8.99
CA LEU A 132 -3.39 -4.93 9.68
C LEU A 132 -3.57 -3.75 8.73
N ALA A 133 -2.55 -3.40 7.94
CA ALA A 133 -2.62 -2.31 6.99
C ALA A 133 -3.65 -2.59 5.89
N LEU A 134 -3.70 -3.81 5.36
CA LEU A 134 -4.70 -4.24 4.39
C LEU A 134 -6.12 -4.21 4.96
N LYS A 135 -6.30 -4.69 6.21
CA LYS A 135 -7.60 -4.68 6.88
C LYS A 135 -8.09 -3.26 7.13
N LEU A 136 -7.24 -2.39 7.70
CA LEU A 136 -7.59 -0.99 7.96
C LEU A 136 -7.89 -0.22 6.68
N GLY A 137 -7.11 -0.44 5.62
CA GLY A 137 -7.37 0.17 4.31
C GLY A 137 -8.66 -0.33 3.68
N GLY A 138 -8.94 -1.64 3.76
CA GLY A 138 -10.19 -2.24 3.31
C GLY A 138 -11.40 -1.70 4.06
N ASP A 139 -11.35 -1.69 5.39
CA ASP A 139 -12.42 -1.16 6.26
C ASP A 139 -12.66 0.35 6.00
N ALA A 140 -11.60 1.12 5.77
CA ALA A 140 -11.70 2.55 5.45
C ALA A 140 -12.32 2.79 4.07
N THR A 141 -12.13 1.88 3.11
CA THR A 141 -12.61 2.05 1.73
C THR A 141 -13.89 1.27 1.41
N GLY A 142 -14.33 0.41 2.32
CA GLY A 142 -15.41 -0.55 2.06
C GLY A 142 -15.00 -1.67 1.11
N MET A 143 -13.71 -1.89 0.88
CA MET A 143 -13.20 -2.95 0.01
C MET A 143 -13.03 -4.26 0.78
N THR A 144 -13.51 -5.35 0.21
CA THR A 144 -13.28 -6.71 0.72
C THR A 144 -11.88 -7.21 0.34
N PHE A 145 -11.35 -8.17 1.10
CA PHE A 145 -10.07 -8.82 0.75
C PHE A 145 -10.08 -9.44 -0.66
N GLY A 146 -11.23 -9.91 -1.14
CA GLY A 146 -11.38 -10.41 -2.52
C GLY A 146 -11.12 -9.31 -3.54
N GLN A 147 -11.75 -8.14 -3.38
CA GLN A 147 -11.56 -6.99 -4.27
C GLN A 147 -10.15 -6.41 -4.20
N ILE A 148 -9.52 -6.45 -3.02
CA ILE A 148 -8.12 -6.03 -2.85
C ILE A 148 -7.19 -6.99 -3.61
N GLY A 149 -7.42 -8.30 -3.51
CA GLY A 149 -6.64 -9.31 -4.22
C GLY A 149 -6.83 -9.26 -5.74
N GLU A 150 -8.05 -9.01 -6.20
CA GLU A 150 -8.37 -8.83 -7.61
C GLU A 150 -7.65 -7.59 -8.16
N ALA A 151 -7.77 -6.44 -7.50
CA ALA A 151 -7.05 -5.22 -7.93
C ALA A 151 -5.52 -5.40 -7.93
N ALA A 152 -4.97 -6.15 -6.98
CA ALA A 152 -3.56 -6.48 -6.96
C ALA A 152 -3.15 -7.37 -8.15
N ARG A 153 -4.00 -8.34 -8.51
CA ARG A 153 -3.78 -9.21 -9.66
C ARG A 153 -3.85 -8.43 -10.97
N ASP A 154 -4.89 -7.63 -11.15
CA ASP A 154 -5.09 -6.79 -12.34
C ASP A 154 -3.90 -5.87 -12.57
N ALA A 155 -3.41 -5.21 -11.51
CA ALA A 155 -2.24 -4.34 -11.60
C ALA A 155 -0.96 -5.08 -12.02
N ILE A 156 -0.78 -6.35 -11.60
CA ILE A 156 0.35 -7.18 -12.03
C ILE A 156 0.18 -7.64 -13.48
N GLU A 157 -1.05 -7.98 -13.88
CA GLU A 157 -1.37 -8.40 -15.23
C GLU A 157 -1.14 -7.26 -16.23
N ASP A 158 -1.61 -6.05 -15.90
CA ASP A 158 -1.35 -4.82 -16.67
C ASP A 158 0.16 -4.55 -16.81
N LEU A 159 0.93 -4.70 -15.71
CA LEU A 159 2.38 -4.52 -15.76
C LEU A 159 3.05 -5.57 -16.64
N ARG A 160 2.63 -6.84 -16.53
CA ARG A 160 3.13 -7.93 -17.37
C ARG A 160 2.89 -7.62 -18.84
N ASP A 161 1.69 -7.18 -19.19
CA ASP A 161 1.31 -6.88 -20.56
C ASP A 161 2.06 -5.64 -21.09
N GLN A 162 2.35 -4.66 -20.23
CA GLN A 162 3.14 -3.48 -20.58
C GLN A 162 4.64 -3.79 -20.77
N VAL A 163 5.21 -4.68 -19.97
CA VAL A 163 6.65 -5.01 -19.99
C VAL A 163 6.97 -6.14 -20.97
N ALA A 164 6.02 -7.03 -21.23
CA ALA A 164 6.15 -8.12 -22.18
C ALA A 164 4.95 -8.19 -23.15
N PRO A 165 4.70 -7.14 -23.98
CA PRO A 165 3.59 -7.14 -24.94
C PRO A 165 3.76 -8.19 -26.05
N ASN A 166 4.98 -8.70 -26.26
CA ASN A 166 5.35 -9.63 -27.35
C ASN A 166 6.19 -10.82 -26.85
N LEU A 167 5.69 -11.59 -25.89
CA LEU A 167 6.10 -13.00 -25.84
C LEU A 167 5.28 -13.78 -26.86
N GLU A 168 5.57 -13.59 -28.15
CA GLU A 168 5.46 -14.70 -29.09
C GLU A 168 6.36 -15.79 -28.52
N ILE A 169 5.77 -16.80 -27.89
CA ILE A 169 6.47 -18.04 -27.60
C ILE A 169 6.98 -18.51 -28.97
N PRO A 170 8.30 -18.57 -29.22
CA PRO A 170 8.77 -19.09 -30.49
C PRO A 170 8.26 -20.52 -30.56
N ALA A 171 7.34 -20.77 -31.49
CA ALA A 171 6.95 -22.12 -31.84
C ALA A 171 8.25 -22.82 -32.24
N ILE A 172 8.69 -23.77 -31.43
CA ILE A 172 9.84 -24.61 -31.74
C ILE A 172 9.54 -25.20 -33.12
N PRO A 173 10.37 -24.98 -34.14
CA PRO A 173 10.14 -25.60 -35.43
C PRO A 173 10.17 -27.11 -35.22
N SER A 174 9.01 -27.77 -35.41
CA SER A 174 8.95 -29.22 -35.45
C SER A 174 9.96 -29.70 -36.50
N PRO A 175 10.86 -30.63 -36.16
CA PRO A 175 11.81 -31.15 -37.12
C PRO A 175 11.03 -31.71 -38.31
N SER A 176 11.35 -31.19 -39.49
CA SER A 176 10.87 -31.71 -40.77
C SER A 176 11.15 -33.20 -40.82
N HIS A 177 10.10 -34.02 -40.79
CA HIS A 177 10.19 -35.41 -41.19
C HIS A 177 10.53 -35.43 -42.68
N SER A 178 11.81 -35.66 -42.97
CA SER A 178 12.28 -36.12 -44.26
C SER A 178 11.57 -37.44 -44.58
N HIS A 179 10.62 -37.39 -45.52
CA HIS A 179 10.11 -38.58 -46.17
C HIS A 179 11.15 -39.08 -47.19
N VAL A 180 11.30 -40.40 -47.15
CA VAL A 180 11.84 -41.32 -48.16
C VAL A 180 11.72 -40.81 -49.60
#